data_AF-A0A958HV46-F1
#
_entry.id   AF-A0A958HV46-F1
#
_cell.length_a   1.000
_cell.length_b   1.000
_cell.length_c   1.000
_cell.angle_alpha   90.00
_cell.angle_beta   90.00
_cell.angle_gamma   90.00
#
_symmetry.space_group_name_H-M   'P 1'
#
loop_
_entity.id
_entity.type
_entity.pdbx_description
1 polymer ?
#
loop_
_entity_poly.entity_id
_entity_poly.type
_entity_poly.pdbx_seq_one_letter_code
_entity_poly.pdbx_strand_id
1 'polypeptide(L)'
;MEAAMIKAPRRRKMPSAPAAPAFSGDMLLQLYELLQGEREMVRVYSNALNGEICFVNSDEPGRSDVPAGLPVYTARELSFVLSLSAAELRRYHYLKMKLV
;
A
#
# COMPACT_ATOMS: atom_id res chain seq x y z
N MET A 1 62.36 -1.32 21.12
CA MET A 1 61.08 -1.14 21.83
C MET A 1 60.02 -0.85 20.78
N GLU A 2 59.22 -1.86 20.44
CA GLU A 2 58.26 -1.81 19.33
C GLU A 2 56.85 -1.67 19.93
N ALA A 3 56.13 -0.61 19.56
CA ALA A 3 54.79 -0.34 20.05
C ALA A 3 53.74 -0.99 19.13
N ALA A 4 53.09 -2.05 19.60
CA ALA A 4 52.00 -2.69 18.89
C ALA A 4 50.71 -1.86 19.03
N MET A 5 50.31 -1.20 17.94
CA MET A 5 49.08 -0.42 17.83
C MET A 5 47.90 -1.34 17.54
N ILE A 6 47.07 -1.64 18.55
CA ILE A 6 45.88 -2.50 18.40
C ILE A 6 44.75 -1.71 17.73
N LYS A 7 44.45 -2.00 16.46
CA LYS A 7 43.30 -1.45 15.73
C LYS A 7 42.01 -2.12 16.20
N ALA A 8 41.09 -1.34 16.77
CA ALA A 8 39.77 -1.80 17.21
C ALA A 8 38.90 -2.31 16.04
N PRO A 9 38.04 -3.32 16.26
CA PRO A 9 37.23 -3.92 15.21
C PRO A 9 36.14 -2.97 14.72
N ARG A 10 36.07 -2.78 13.40
CA ARG A 10 35.01 -2.03 12.71
C ARG A 10 33.64 -2.70 12.98
N ARG A 11 32.79 -2.03 13.76
CA ARG A 11 31.37 -2.37 13.90
C ARG A 11 30.72 -2.40 12.50
N ARG A 12 30.39 -3.58 12.01
CA ARG A 12 29.52 -3.74 10.83
C ARG A 12 28.16 -3.13 11.17
N LYS A 13 27.81 -2.00 10.54
CA LYS A 13 26.44 -1.48 10.55
C LYS A 13 25.58 -2.53 9.84
N MET A 14 24.81 -3.29 10.60
CA MET A 14 23.72 -4.09 10.03
C MET A 14 22.77 -3.14 9.29
N PRO A 15 22.32 -3.49 8.08
CA PRO A 15 21.23 -2.75 7.45
C PRO A 15 20.03 -2.83 8.40
N SER A 16 19.53 -1.68 8.82
CA SER A 16 18.24 -1.55 9.50
C SER A 16 17.19 -2.28 8.68
N ALA A 17 16.36 -3.08 9.34
CA ALA A 17 15.22 -3.78 8.74
C ALA A 17 14.45 -2.87 7.76
N PRO A 18 13.89 -3.40 6.67
CA PRO A 18 13.11 -2.60 5.75
C PRO A 18 11.99 -1.93 6.53
N ALA A 19 11.95 -0.60 6.50
CA ALA A 19 10.89 0.17 7.12
C ALA A 19 9.57 -0.38 6.56
N ALA A 20 8.73 -0.96 7.43
CA ALA A 20 7.36 -1.25 7.07
C ALA A 20 6.76 0.04 6.47
N PRO A 21 6.00 -0.02 5.37
CA PRO A 21 5.35 1.17 4.83
C PRO A 21 4.43 1.70 5.94
N ALA A 22 4.88 2.74 6.63
CA ALA A 22 4.10 3.39 7.64
C ALA A 22 2.98 4.12 6.90
N PHE A 23 1.77 3.57 6.96
CA PHE A 23 0.59 4.35 6.61
C PHE A 23 0.65 5.64 7.42
N SER A 24 0.52 6.79 6.75
CA SER A 24 0.37 8.05 7.48
C SER A 24 -0.90 7.96 8.33
N GLY A 25 -0.91 8.55 9.52
CA GLY A 25 -2.09 8.56 10.40
C GLY A 25 -3.33 9.08 9.65
N ASP A 26 -3.13 10.08 8.80
CA ASP A 26 -4.17 10.65 7.94
C ASP A 26 -4.74 9.64 6.94
N MET A 27 -3.90 8.77 6.37
CA MET A 27 -4.34 7.75 5.43
C MET A 27 -5.14 6.64 6.13
N LEU A 28 -4.74 6.25 7.34
CA LEU A 28 -5.52 5.30 8.14
C LEU A 28 -6.90 5.87 8.47
N LEU A 29 -6.97 7.13 8.89
CA LEU A 29 -8.24 7.81 9.17
C LEU A 29 -9.15 7.81 7.94
N GLN A 30 -8.62 8.17 6.76
CA GLN A 30 -9.38 8.15 5.51
C GLN A 30 -9.91 6.76 5.15
N LEU A 31 -9.12 5.71 5.35
CA LEU A 31 -9.56 4.33 5.11
C LEU A 31 -10.62 3.89 6.13
N TYR A 32 -10.55 4.34 7.37
CA TYR A 32 -11.58 4.09 8.38
C TYR A 32 -12.89 4.81 8.05
N GLU A 33 -12.85 6.09 7.67
CA GLU A 33 -14.03 6.84 7.22
C GLU A 33 -14.69 6.17 6.00
N LEU A 34 -13.87 5.63 5.08
CA LEU A 34 -14.35 4.86 3.94
C LEU A 34 -15.08 3.59 4.42
N LEU A 35 -14.53 2.83 5.36
CA LEU A 35 -15.20 1.63 5.88
C LEU A 35 -16.50 1.94 6.62
N GLN A 36 -16.64 3.13 7.21
CA GLN A 36 -17.82 3.55 7.97
C GLN A 36 -18.97 4.10 7.11
N GLY A 37 -18.74 4.40 5.83
CA GLY A 37 -19.75 5.08 5.02
C GLY A 37 -19.59 6.60 4.94
N GLU A 38 -18.70 7.18 5.75
CA GLU A 38 -18.55 8.64 5.89
C GLU A 38 -17.75 9.26 4.74
N ARG A 39 -16.92 8.45 4.09
CA ARG A 39 -16.17 8.84 2.90
C ARG A 39 -16.57 7.96 1.73
N GLU A 40 -16.70 8.57 0.56
CA GLU A 40 -17.09 7.86 -0.66
C GLU A 40 -15.91 7.22 -1.38
N MET A 41 -14.74 7.86 -1.32
CA MET A 41 -13.58 7.50 -2.11
C MET A 41 -12.25 7.85 -1.40
N VAL A 42 -11.26 6.97 -1.51
CA VAL A 42 -9.88 7.17 -1.05
C VAL A 42 -8.91 6.77 -2.16
N ARG A 43 -7.96 7.65 -2.49
CA ARG A 43 -6.87 7.36 -3.43
C ARG A 43 -5.60 7.04 -2.66
N VAL A 44 -4.92 5.98 -3.09
CA VAL A 44 -3.74 5.44 -2.42
C VAL A 44 -2.68 5.12 -3.45
N TYR A 45 -1.43 5.49 -3.18
CA TYR A 45 -0.31 5.00 -3.98
C TYR A 45 0.10 3.60 -3.52
N SER A 46 0.09 2.64 -4.44
CA SER A 46 0.54 1.27 -4.20
C SER A 46 1.97 1.09 -4.71
N ASN A 47 2.91 0.90 -3.78
CA ASN A 47 4.29 0.54 -4.12
C ASN A 47 4.38 -0.80 -4.86
N ALA A 48 3.48 -1.75 -4.58
CA ALA A 48 3.49 -3.07 -5.21
C ALA A 48 3.05 -3.02 -6.69
N LEU A 49 2.15 -2.09 -7.01
CA LEU A 49 1.62 -1.86 -8.37
C LEU A 49 2.33 -0.70 -9.08
N ASN A 50 3.18 0.05 -8.38
CA ASN A 50 3.88 1.23 -8.86
C ASN A 50 2.91 2.27 -9.46
N GLY A 51 1.80 2.52 -8.79
CA GLY A 51 0.73 3.38 -9.29
C GLY A 51 -0.34 3.67 -8.25
N GLU A 52 -1.22 4.62 -8.58
CA GLU A 52 -2.36 4.95 -7.74
C GLU A 52 -3.49 3.95 -7.91
N ILE A 53 -4.15 3.62 -6.81
CA ILE A 53 -5.36 2.83 -6.75
C ILE A 53 -6.45 3.62 -6.03
N CYS A 54 -7.70 3.31 -6.35
CA CYS A 54 -8.86 3.98 -5.79
C CYS A 54 -9.70 2.98 -4.99
N PHE A 55 -10.04 3.31 -3.76
CA PHE A 55 -11.02 2.59 -2.96
C PHE A 55 -12.33 3.37 -2.90
N VAL A 56 -13.46 2.72 -3.18
CA VAL A 56 -14.79 3.36 -3.23
C VAL A 56 -15.80 2.62 -2.36
N ASN A 57 -16.75 3.37 -1.80
CA ASN A 57 -17.77 2.82 -0.90
C ASN A 57 -19.02 2.26 -1.61
N SER A 58 -19.08 2.35 -2.93
CA SER A 58 -20.25 1.93 -3.71
C SER A 58 -20.07 0.51 -4.25
N ASP A 59 -21.07 -0.35 -4.05
CA ASP A 59 -21.27 -1.57 -4.85
C ASP A 59 -21.72 -1.23 -6.29
N GLU A 60 -22.11 0.02 -6.55
CA GLU A 60 -22.52 0.49 -7.88
C GLU A 60 -21.39 1.27 -8.58
N PRO A 61 -20.85 0.73 -9.69
CA PRO A 61 -19.94 1.46 -10.56
C PRO A 61 -20.74 2.49 -11.38
N GLY A 62 -21.09 3.62 -10.76
CA GLY A 62 -21.92 4.64 -11.44
C GLY A 62 -21.74 6.08 -10.95
N ARG A 63 -20.97 6.32 -9.88
CA ARG A 63 -20.69 7.69 -9.44
C ARG A 63 -19.65 8.35 -10.33
N SER A 64 -20.04 9.48 -10.91
CA SER A 64 -19.34 10.26 -11.93
C SER A 64 -17.95 10.80 -11.56
N ASP A 65 -17.48 10.55 -10.33
CA ASP A 65 -16.20 11.07 -9.81
C ASP A 65 -15.07 10.03 -9.77
N VAL A 66 -15.32 8.80 -10.25
CA VAL A 66 -14.27 7.78 -10.34
C VAL A 66 -13.32 8.15 -11.49
N PRO A 67 -12.02 8.33 -11.24
CA PRO A 67 -11.07 8.71 -12.28
C PRO A 67 -10.96 7.61 -13.34
N ALA A 68 -11.18 7.98 -14.61
CA ALA A 68 -11.02 7.06 -15.72
C ALA A 68 -9.56 6.55 -15.80
N GLY A 69 -9.39 5.23 -15.97
CA GLY A 69 -8.09 4.61 -16.14
C GLY A 69 -7.33 4.29 -14.85
N LEU A 70 -7.91 4.53 -13.67
CA LEU A 70 -7.33 4.07 -12.40
C LEU A 70 -7.96 2.73 -11.95
N PRO A 71 -7.17 1.83 -11.33
CA PRO A 71 -7.70 0.62 -10.72
C PRO A 71 -8.61 0.95 -9.54
N VAL A 72 -9.85 0.44 -9.59
CA VAL A 72 -10.87 0.67 -8.55
C VAL A 72 -11.09 -0.60 -7.75
N TYR A 73 -11.13 -0.46 -6.43
CA TYR A 73 -11.49 -1.49 -5.47
C TYR A 73 -12.63 -0.98 -4.60
N THR A 74 -13.56 -1.85 -4.23
CA THR A 74 -14.63 -1.51 -3.30
C THR A 74 -14.11 -1.52 -1.86
N ALA A 75 -14.83 -0.88 -0.95
CA ALA A 75 -14.57 -0.93 0.48
C ALA A 75 -14.61 -2.38 1.00
N ARG A 76 -15.41 -3.25 0.39
CA ARG A 76 -15.44 -4.70 0.70
C ARG A 76 -14.16 -5.42 0.30
N GLU A 77 -13.56 -5.01 -0.81
CA GLU A 77 -12.30 -5.56 -1.29
C GLU A 77 -11.09 -5.02 -0.51
N LEU A 78 -11.23 -3.93 0.26
CA LEU A 78 -10.13 -3.31 1.00
C LEU A 78 -9.45 -4.30 1.96
N SER A 79 -10.21 -4.98 2.81
CA SER A 79 -9.66 -5.96 3.77
C SER A 79 -8.91 -7.09 3.07
N PHE A 80 -9.47 -7.58 1.95
CA PHE A 80 -8.83 -8.59 1.11
C PHE A 80 -7.52 -8.06 0.52
N VAL A 81 -7.54 -6.91 -0.16
CA VAL A 81 -6.38 -6.27 -0.77
C VAL A 81 -5.25 -6.03 0.24
N LEU A 82 -5.58 -5.61 1.47
CA LEU A 82 -4.61 -5.37 2.54
C LEU A 82 -4.02 -6.68 3.09
N SER A 83 -4.74 -7.80 2.99
CA SER A 83 -4.27 -9.11 3.43
C SER A 83 -3.31 -9.78 2.43
N LEU A 84 -3.29 -9.32 1.18
CA LEU A 84 -2.46 -9.92 0.12
C LEU A 84 -0.98 -9.53 0.28
N SER A 85 -0.10 -10.49 0.01
CA SER A 85 1.30 -10.17 -0.25
C SER A 85 1.43 -9.34 -1.54
N ALA A 86 2.56 -8.64 -1.71
CA ALA A 86 2.81 -7.84 -2.92
C ALA A 86 2.75 -8.69 -4.22
N ALA A 87 3.12 -9.97 -4.16
CA ALA A 87 3.04 -10.87 -5.32
C ALA A 87 1.59 -11.26 -5.65
N GLU A 88 0.79 -11.55 -4.63
CA GLU A 88 -0.62 -11.88 -4.79
C GLU A 88 -1.43 -10.66 -5.24
N LEU A 89 -1.14 -9.48 -4.69
CA LEU A 89 -1.76 -8.23 -5.10
C LEU A 89 -1.54 -7.95 -6.59
N ARG A 90 -0.31 -8.13 -7.09
CA ARG A 90 -0.02 -8.00 -8.53
C ARG A 90 -0.82 -8.97 -9.39
N ARG A 91 -0.92 -10.24 -8.97
CA ARG A 91 -1.70 -11.26 -9.69
C ARG A 91 -3.19 -10.93 -9.69
N TYR A 92 -3.74 -10.62 -8.52
CA TYR A 92 -5.13 -10.23 -8.35
C TYR A 92 -5.47 -8.98 -9.17
N HIS A 93 -4.61 -7.96 -9.12
CA HIS A 93 -4.75 -6.74 -9.92
C HIS A 93 -4.78 -7.04 -11.42
N TYR A 94 -3.84 -7.85 -11.92
CA TYR A 94 -3.81 -8.26 -13.33
C TYR A 94 -5.10 -8.99 -13.74
N LEU A 95 -5.60 -9.91 -12.91
CA LEU A 95 -6.84 -10.64 -13.18
C LEU A 95 -8.04 -9.69 -13.21
N LYS A 96 -8.13 -8.75 -12.26
CA LYS A 96 -9.21 -7.77 -12.19
C LYS A 96 -9.27 -6.86 -13.40
N MET A 97 -8.12 -6.36 -13.88
CA MET A 97 -8.05 -5.50 -15.06
C MET A 97 -8.31 -6.24 -16.39
N LYS A 98 -8.27 -7.58 -16.40
CA LYS A 98 -8.57 -8.41 -17.58
C LYS A 98 -10.03 -8.86 -17.64
N LEU A 99 -10.73 -8.81 -16.51
CA LEU A 99 -12.13 -9.24 -16.36
C LEU A 99 -13.13 -8.07 -16.45
N VAL A 100 -12.65 -6.83 -16.31
CA VAL A 100 -13.39 -5.58 -16.52
C VAL A 100 -13.14 -5.09 -17.94
#